data_AF-A0A1X0R1N7-F1
#
_entry.id   AF-A0A1X0R1N7-F1
#
_cell.length_a   1.000
_cell.length_b   1.000
_cell.length_c   1.000
_cell.angle_alpha   90.00
_cell.angle_beta   90.00
_cell.angle_gamma   90.00
#
_symmetry.space_group_name_H-M   'P 1'
#
loop_
_entity.id
_entity.type
_entity.pdbx_description
1 polymer ?
#
loop_
_entity_poly.entity_id
_entity_poly.type
_entity_poly.pdbx_seq_one_letter_code
_entity_poly.pdbx_strand_id
1 'polypeptide(L)' 'MVGFLRPSDLARVDQDKCSISKDKALHLCVVGPKEARQGSRVTKIITIHPHPDPLLCLSQPARFMSLGLLR' A
#
# COMPACT_ATOMS: atom_id res chain seq x y z
N MET A 1 -3.49 -6.01 -12.62
CA MET A 1 -3.38 -7.05 -11.56
C MET A 1 -3.97 -6.47 -10.28
N VAL A 2 -5.04 -7.05 -9.72
CA VAL A 2 -5.57 -6.63 -8.42
C VAL A 2 -4.85 -7.48 -7.36
N GLY A 3 -4.07 -6.84 -6.49
CA GLY A 3 -3.37 -7.54 -5.41
C GLY A 3 -4.32 -7.79 -4.25
N PHE A 4 -4.57 -9.06 -3.91
CA PHE A 4 -5.29 -9.39 -2.67
C PHE A 4 -4.35 -9.16 -1.48
N LEU A 5 -4.67 -8.18 -0.65
CA LEU A 5 -4.02 -7.94 0.63
C LEU A 5 -4.72 -8.76 1.71
N ARG A 6 -3.95 -9.45 2.55
CA ARG A 6 -4.53 -10.05 3.76
C ARG A 6 -4.78 -8.93 4.78
N PRO A 7 -5.81 -9.04 5.64
CA PRO A 7 -6.02 -8.06 6.72
C PRO A 7 -4.77 -7.82 7.58
N SER A 8 -3.97 -8.86 7.80
CA SER A 8 -2.69 -8.77 8.52
C SER A 8 -1.62 -7.94 7.82
N ASP A 9 -1.65 -7.89 6.47
CA ASP A 9 -0.72 -7.06 5.70
C ASP A 9 -1.13 -5.60 5.80
N LEU A 10 -2.43 -5.31 5.73
CA LEU A 10 -2.97 -3.95 5.88
C LEU A 10 -2.66 -3.35 7.26
N ALA A 11 -2.80 -4.15 8.33
CA ALA A 11 -2.46 -3.73 9.69
C ALA A 11 -0.96 -3.45 9.91
N ARG A 12 -0.10 -3.83 8.95
CA ARG A 12 1.36 -3.66 9.00
C ARG A 12 1.88 -2.71 7.94
N VAL A 13 0.99 -1.96 7.30
CA VAL A 13 1.38 -0.90 6.37
C VAL A 13 2.03 0.23 7.16
N ASP A 14 3.26 0.56 6.79
CA ASP A 14 4.01 1.70 7.29
C ASP A 14 3.63 2.93 6.47
N GLN A 15 2.76 3.78 7.03
CA GLN A 15 2.20 4.95 6.34
C GLN A 15 3.28 5.97 5.97
N ASP A 16 4.32 6.14 6.79
CA ASP A 16 5.40 7.10 6.56
C ASP A 16 6.25 6.73 5.34
N LYS A 17 6.24 5.45 4.95
CA LYS A 17 6.95 4.92 3.78
C LYS A 17 6.03 4.67 2.59
N CYS A 18 4.72 4.87 2.73
CA CYS A 18 3.80 4.78 1.61
C CYS A 18 3.94 6.02 0.74
N SER A 19 3.84 5.84 -0.57
CA SER A 19 3.95 6.95 -1.51
C SER A 19 3.04 6.75 -2.70
N ILE A 20 2.65 7.85 -3.32
CA ILE A 20 1.93 7.86 -4.59
C ILE A 20 2.92 8.33 -5.64
N SER A 21 3.14 7.50 -6.65
CA SER A 21 4.00 7.84 -7.78
C SER A 21 3.30 8.81 -8.74
N LYS A 22 4.07 9.44 -9.64
CA LYS A 22 3.58 10.42 -10.62
C LYS A 22 2.51 9.84 -11.57
N ASP A 23 2.56 8.53 -11.81
CA ASP A 23 1.59 7.74 -12.57
C ASP A 23 0.34 7.34 -11.76
N LYS A 24 0.16 7.91 -10.56
CA LYS A 24 -0.94 7.64 -9.62
C LYS A 24 -0.98 6.19 -9.11
N ALA A 25 0.13 5.45 -9.28
CA ALA A 25 0.32 4.17 -8.64
C ALA A 25 0.58 4.38 -7.14
N LEU A 26 -0.11 3.62 -6.30
CA LEU A 26 0.07 3.64 -4.86
C LEU A 26 1.07 2.56 -4.46
N HIS A 27 2.12 2.95 -3.75
CA HIS A 27 3.09 2.06 -3.16
C HIS A 27 2.81 1.89 -1.68
N LEU A 28 2.38 0.70 -1.28
CA LEU A 28 2.18 0.32 0.10
C LEU A 28 3.42 -0.41 0.62
N CYS A 29 3.97 0.10 1.71
CA CYS A 29 5.12 -0.49 2.39
C CYS A 29 4.62 -1.39 3.52
N VAL A 30 4.60 -2.71 3.32
CA VAL A 30 4.17 -3.67 4.36
C VAL A 30 5.40 -4.19 5.10
N VAL A 31 5.44 -3.96 6.41
CA VAL A 31 6.53 -4.42 7.28
C VAL A 31 6.24 -5.81 7.80
N GLY A 32 7.06 -6.80 7.41
CA GLY A 32 6.92 -8.18 7.88
C GLY A 32 7.10 -8.31 9.40
N PRO A 33 6.43 -9.29 10.05
CA PRO A 33 6.36 -9.38 11.50
C PRO A 33 7.68 -9.71 12.19
N LYS A 34 8.54 -10.54 11.59
CA LYS A 34 9.77 -10.99 12.26
C LYS A 34 10.78 -11.75 11.40
N GLU A 35 10.56 -11.87 10.10
CA GLU A 35 11.57 -12.51 9.24
C GLU A 35 12.69 -11.49 8.99
N ALA A 36 13.74 -11.58 9.79
CA ALA A 36 14.96 -10.81 9.61
C ALA A 36 15.86 -11.58 8.65
N ARG A 37 15.84 -11.21 7.37
CA ARG A 37 16.93 -11.61 6.48
C ARG A 37 18.10 -10.69 6.79
N GLN A 38 19.17 -11.24 7.37
CA GLN A 38 20.37 -10.49 7.75
C GLN A 38 20.11 -9.29 8.69
N GLY A 39 19.19 -9.43 9.65
CA GLY A 39 18.97 -8.40 10.69
C GLY A 39 18.07 -7.23 10.31
N SER A 40 17.58 -7.14 9.07
CA SER A 40 16.59 -6.13 8.65
C SER A 40 15.20 -6.73 8.48
N ARG A 41 14.16 -6.01 8.91
CA ARG A 41 12.77 -6.45 8.70
C ARG A 41 12.48 -6.48 7.21
N VAL A 42 12.10 -7.65 6.68
CA VAL A 42 11.70 -7.77 5.27
C VAL A 42 10.51 -6.84 5.02
N THR A 43 10.74 -5.88 4.13
CA THR A 43 9.75 -4.91 3.69
C THR A 43 9.22 -5.35 2.34
N LYS A 44 7.92 -5.56 2.24
CA LYS A 44 7.26 -5.92 0.98
C LYS A 44 6.60 -4.67 0.41
N ILE A 45 7.02 -4.27 -0.79
CA ILE A 45 6.39 -3.17 -1.52
C ILE A 45 5.26 -3.74 -2.37
N ILE A 46 4.07 -3.18 -2.21
CA ILE A 46 2.88 -3.57 -2.97
C ILE A 46 2.44 -2.36 -3.78
N THR A 47 2.45 -2.51 -5.10
CA THR A 47 2.07 -1.46 -6.03
C THR A 47 0.65 -1.68 -6.52
N ILE A 48 -0.22 -0.71 -6.28
CA ILE A 48 -1.60 -0.69 -6.77
C ILE A 48 -1.68 0.36 -7.87
N HIS A 49 -1.91 -0.09 -9.10
CA HIS A 49 -2.11 0.82 -10.23
C HIS A 49 -3.55 1.33 -10.27
N PRO A 50 -3.76 2.59 -10.70
CA PRO A 50 -5.10 3.11 -10.93
C PRO A 50 -5.82 2.27 -11.98
N HIS A 51 -7.08 1.98 -11.74
CA HIS A 51 -7.94 1.36 -12.75
C HIS A 51 -8.52 2.47 -13.66
N PRO A 52 -8.65 2.24 -14.98
CA PRO A 52 -9.21 3.24 -15.88
C PRO A 52 -10.68 3.59 -15.57
N ASP A 53 -11.44 2.63 -15.04
CA ASP A 53 -12.81 2.86 -14.54
C ASP A 53 -12.78 3.63 -13.20
N PRO A 54 -13.35 4.85 -13.12
CA PRO A 54 -13.40 5.64 -11.90
C PRO A 54 -14.12 4.96 -10.73
N LEU A 55 -15.08 4.08 -10.99
CA LEU A 55 -15.82 3.36 -9.94
C LEU A 55 -14.96 2.28 -9.27
N LEU A 56 -14.03 1.71 -10.01
CA LEU A 56 -13.10 0.66 -9.56
C LEU A 56 -11.75 1.23 -9.12
N CYS A 57 -11.49 2.51 -9.39
CA CYS A 57 -10.25 3.18 -9.06
C CYS A 57 -10.20 3.50 -7.55
N LEU A 58 -9.69 2.54 -6.78
CA LEU A 58 -9.45 2.72 -5.34
C LEU A 58 -8.47 3.86 -5.07
N SER A 59 -7.53 4.16 -6.00
CA SER A 59 -6.46 5.16 -5.85
C SER A 59 -6.90 6.62 -5.99
N GLN A 60 -8.19 6.93 -5.84
CA GLN A 60 -8.59 8.32 -5.62
C GLN A 60 -8.06 8.79 -4.25
N PRO A 61 -7.22 9.85 -4.19
CA PRO A 61 -6.61 10.31 -2.95
C PRO A 61 -7.64 10.60 -1.84
N ALA A 62 -8.82 11.11 -2.23
CA ALA A 62 -9.92 11.42 -1.34
C ALA A 62 -10.50 10.20 -0.58
N ARG A 63 -10.51 9.01 -1.20
CA ARG A 63 -10.98 7.78 -0.53
C ARG A 63 -9.90 7.18 0.38
N PHE A 64 -8.62 7.37 0.05
CA PHE A 64 -7.52 6.89 0.90
C PHE A 64 -7.35 7.73 2.18
N MET A 65 -7.60 9.05 2.11
CA MET A 65 -7.69 9.90 3.30
C MET A 65 -8.86 9.48 4.21
N SER A 66 -10.02 9.10 3.64
CA SER A 66 -11.16 8.64 4.46
C SER A 66 -10.92 7.27 5.11
N LEU A 67 -10.04 6.45 4.54
CA LEU A 67 -9.55 5.19 5.11
C LEU A 67 -8.40 5.39 6.11
N GLY A 68 -7.94 6.63 6.34
CA GLY A 68 -6.87 6.95 7.28
C GLY A 68 -5.49 6.39 6.89
N LEU A 69 -5.27 6.10 5.61
CA LEU A 69 -4.06 5.45 5.07
C LEU A 69 -3.00 6.44 4.54
N LEU A 70 -3.39 7.67 4.25
CA LEU A 70 -2.47 8.79 4.00
C LEU A 70 -2.96 9.99 4.83
N ARG A 71 -2.05 10.58 5.60
CA ARG A 71 -2.25 11.87 6.27
C ARG A 71 -1.81 13.01 5.38
#